data_AF-A0A3M2I0L7-F1
#
_entry.id   AF-A0A3M2I0L7-F1
#
_cell.length_a   1.000
_cell.length_b   1.000
_cell.length_c   1.000
_cell.angle_alpha   90.00
_cell.angle_beta   90.00
_cell.angle_gamma   90.00
#
_symmetry.space_group_name_H-M   'P 1'
#
loop_
_entity.id
_entity.type
_entity.pdbx_description
1 polymer ?
#
loop_
_entity_poly.entity_id
_entity_poly.type
_entity_poly.pdbx_seq_one_letter_code
_entity_poly.pdbx_strand_id
1 'polypeptide(L)'
;MLKDYPEHIELLKRTLNRIIEKPMHGSDPFDRAIWLLEGRLETFIQEAREELQAAEASGDAVAIARAEEKISLMRRAHSSNGGMRDLHALRMYFDANKRAFE
;
A
#
# COMPACT_ATOMS: atom_id res chain seq x y z
N MET A 1 -10.39 -4.77 1.05
CA MET A 1 -9.75 -4.14 -0.12
C MET A 1 -8.54 -4.93 -0.59
N LEU A 2 -7.61 -5.36 0.29
CA LEU A 2 -6.51 -6.28 -0.07
C LEU A 2 -6.72 -7.73 0.42
N LYS A 3 -7.90 -8.07 0.93
CA LYS A 3 -8.19 -9.37 1.56
C LYS A 3 -7.95 -10.56 0.61
N ASP A 4 -8.09 -10.34 -0.69
CA ASP A 4 -7.93 -11.34 -1.74
C ASP A 4 -6.48 -11.38 -2.28
N TYR A 5 -5.58 -10.56 -1.72
CA TYR A 5 -4.17 -10.44 -2.09
C TYR A 5 -3.27 -10.57 -0.84
N PRO A 6 -3.21 -11.75 -0.20
CA PRO A 6 -2.48 -11.96 1.05
C PRO A 6 -0.97 -11.67 0.91
N GLU A 7 -0.39 -11.91 -0.26
CA GLU A 7 1.00 -11.57 -0.58
C GLU A 7 1.25 -10.06 -0.57
N HIS A 8 0.30 -9.25 -1.03
CA HIS A 8 0.40 -7.78 -0.96
C HIS A 8 0.33 -7.31 0.50
N ILE A 9 -0.54 -7.92 1.31
CA ILE A 9 -0.59 -7.65 2.76
C ILE A 9 0.74 -8.00 3.42
N GLU A 10 1.32 -9.14 3.09
CA GLU A 10 2.61 -9.59 3.66
C GLU A 10 3.76 -8.64 3.26
N LEU A 11 3.77 -8.15 2.02
CA LEU A 11 4.73 -7.14 1.57
C LEU A 11 4.58 -5.81 2.30
N LEU A 12 3.36 -5.38 2.62
CA LEU A 12 3.12 -4.19 3.45
C LEU A 12 3.63 -4.39 4.87
N LYS A 13 3.36 -5.56 5.49
CA LYS A 13 3.90 -5.90 6.82
C LYS A 13 5.42 -5.91 6.85
N ARG A 14 6.06 -6.54 5.87
CA ARG A 14 7.53 -6.57 5.74
C ARG A 14 8.11 -5.16 5.57
N THR A 15 7.45 -4.32 4.79
CA THR A 15 7.83 -2.91 4.62
C THR A 15 7.83 -2.17 5.95
N LEU A 16 6.82 -2.41 6.81
CA LEU A 16 6.74 -1.80 8.14
C LEU A 16 7.81 -2.36 9.10
N ASN A 17 8.03 -3.68 9.12
CA ASN A 17 9.03 -4.29 10.00
C ASN A 17 10.45 -3.74 9.76
N ARG A 18 10.76 -3.36 8.51
CA ARG A 18 12.04 -2.74 8.14
C ARG A 18 12.30 -1.41 8.85
N ILE A 19 11.27 -0.71 9.32
CA ILE A 19 11.39 0.54 10.09
C ILE A 19 11.99 0.26 11.47
N ILE A 20 11.55 -0.84 12.09
CA ILE A 20 12.00 -1.29 13.42
C ILE A 20 13.45 -1.77 13.33
N GLU A 21 13.79 -2.51 12.28
CA GLU A 21 15.14 -3.08 12.09
C GLU A 21 16.22 -2.03 11.80
N LYS A 22 15.85 -0.90 11.17
CA LYS A 22 16.77 0.18 10.80
C LYS A 22 16.25 1.53 11.28
N PRO A 23 16.33 1.83 12.59
CA PRO A 23 15.96 3.14 13.11
C PRO A 23 16.83 4.22 12.45
N MET A 24 16.18 5.31 12.02
CA MET A 24 16.86 6.43 11.37
C MET A 24 16.72 7.64 12.29
N HIS A 25 17.86 8.17 12.74
CA HIS A 25 17.86 9.30 13.66
C HIS A 25 17.26 10.55 12.99
N GLY A 26 16.33 11.21 13.67
CA GLY A 26 15.72 12.47 13.23
C GLY A 26 14.43 12.35 12.40
N SER A 27 13.97 11.14 12.08
CA SER A 27 12.65 10.92 11.45
C SER A 27 11.66 10.28 12.43
N ASP A 28 10.47 10.85 12.53
CA ASP A 28 9.37 10.24 13.28
C ASP A 28 9.00 8.86 12.66
N PRO A 29 8.92 7.77 13.46
CA PRO A 29 8.62 6.45 12.94
C PRO A 29 7.26 6.35 12.23
N PHE A 30 6.25 7.14 12.62
CA PHE A 30 4.96 7.16 11.93
C PHE A 30 5.08 7.81 10.56
N ASP A 31 5.73 8.97 10.46
CA ASP A 31 5.92 9.65 9.17
C ASP A 31 6.67 8.75 8.18
N ARG A 32 7.68 8.02 8.68
CA ARG A 32 8.41 7.04 7.89
C ARG A 32 7.54 5.84 7.47
N ALA A 33 6.66 5.38 8.35
CA ALA A 33 5.72 4.31 8.03
C ALA A 33 4.71 4.73 6.96
N ILE A 34 4.18 5.95 7.05
CA ILE A 34 3.29 6.52 6.04
C ILE A 34 4.00 6.56 4.69
N TRP A 35 5.18 7.18 4.63
CA TRP A 35 5.94 7.31 3.39
C TRP A 35 6.26 5.96 2.74
N LEU A 36 6.68 4.98 3.53
CA LEU A 36 7.00 3.64 3.03
C LEU A 36 5.76 2.87 2.54
N LEU A 37 4.64 3.00 3.25
CA LEU A 37 3.37 2.38 2.84
C LEU A 37 2.84 3.00 1.56
N GLU A 38 2.84 4.34 1.46
CA GLU A 38 2.45 5.05 0.24
C GLU A 38 3.32 4.64 -0.95
N GLY A 39 4.65 4.62 -0.77
CA GLY A 39 5.58 4.18 -1.80
C GLY A 39 5.36 2.73 -2.24
N ARG A 40 5.04 1.81 -1.31
CA ARG A 40 4.75 0.41 -1.68
C ARG A 40 3.42 0.29 -2.41
N LEU A 41 2.39 1.02 -2.00
CA LEU A 41 1.11 1.05 -2.68
C LEU A 41 1.23 1.63 -4.10
N GLU A 42 2.04 2.67 -4.28
CA GLU A 42 2.37 3.19 -5.61
C GLU A 42 3.09 2.13 -6.46
N THR A 43 4.03 1.40 -5.86
CA THR A 43 4.74 0.30 -6.55
C THR A 43 3.77 -0.80 -7.01
N PHE A 44 2.80 -1.19 -6.19
CA PHE A 44 1.77 -2.18 -6.62
C PHE A 44 0.98 -1.72 -7.85
N ILE A 45 0.71 -0.42 -7.99
CA ILE A 45 0.03 0.13 -9.16
C ILE A 45 0.91 -0.01 -10.40
N GLN A 46 2.22 0.21 -10.26
CA GLN A 46 3.17 0.06 -11.38
C GLN A 46 3.36 -1.40 -11.77
N GLU A 47 3.53 -2.31 -10.80
CA GLU A 47 3.59 -3.76 -11.05
C GLU A 47 2.34 -4.25 -11.80
N ALA A 48 1.15 -3.79 -11.41
CA ALA A 48 -0.10 -4.14 -12.11
C ALA A 48 -0.21 -3.53 -13.53
N ARG A 49 0.43 -2.38 -13.78
CA ARG A 49 0.52 -1.79 -15.14
C ARG A 49 1.50 -2.53 -16.02
N GLU A 50 2.61 -3.03 -15.48
CA GLU A 50 3.54 -3.89 -16.20
C GLU A 50 2.86 -5.21 -16.61
N GLU A 51 2.06 -5.80 -15.72
CA GLU A 51 1.23 -6.96 -16.02
C GLU A 51 0.22 -6.67 -17.16
N LEU A 52 -0.42 -5.50 -17.13
CA LEU A 52 -1.33 -5.08 -18.20
C LEU A 52 -0.61 -4.95 -19.54
N GLN A 53 0.55 -4.27 -19.59
CA GLN A 53 1.33 -4.14 -20.82
C GLN A 53 1.75 -5.49 -21.41
N ALA A 54 2.15 -6.43 -20.55
CA ALA A 54 2.49 -7.79 -20.97
C ALA A 54 1.25 -8.53 -21.53
N ALA A 55 0.09 -8.38 -20.88
CA ALA A 55 -1.16 -8.97 -21.34
C ALA A 55 -1.61 -8.39 -22.69
N GLU A 56 -1.53 -7.06 -22.85
CA GLU A 56 -1.82 -6.35 -24.11
C GLU A 56 -0.91 -6.83 -25.24
N ALA A 57 0.40 -6.97 -24.99
CA ALA A 57 1.35 -7.48 -25.98
C ALA A 57 1.06 -8.92 -26.41
N SER A 58 0.50 -9.74 -25.51
CA SER A 58 0.10 -11.12 -25.79
C SER A 58 -1.27 -11.27 -26.45
N GLY A 59 -2.11 -10.23 -26.40
CA GLY A 59 -3.51 -10.27 -26.88
C GLY A 59 -4.45 -11.10 -26.00
N ASP A 60 -4.04 -11.50 -24.79
CA ASP A 60 -4.87 -12.28 -23.87
C ASP A 60 -5.91 -11.38 -23.19
N ALA A 61 -7.13 -11.38 -23.73
CA ALA A 61 -8.26 -10.60 -23.22
C ALA A 61 -8.60 -10.90 -21.75
N VAL A 62 -8.39 -12.12 -21.27
CA VAL A 62 -8.66 -12.50 -19.87
C VAL A 62 -7.59 -11.92 -18.96
N ALA A 63 -6.32 -12.00 -19.38
CA ALA A 63 -5.21 -11.40 -18.63
C ALA A 63 -5.32 -9.86 -18.58
N ILE A 64 -5.74 -9.23 -19.69
CA ILE A 64 -5.99 -7.77 -19.74
C ILE A 64 -7.05 -7.37 -18.72
N ALA A 65 -8.23 -8.00 -18.75
CA ALA A 65 -9.32 -7.67 -17.83
C ALA A 65 -8.92 -7.86 -16.35
N ARG A 66 -8.15 -8.92 -16.05
CA ARG A 66 -7.62 -9.16 -14.70
C ARG A 66 -6.63 -8.08 -14.26
N ALA A 67 -5.73 -7.66 -15.15
CA ALA A 67 -4.75 -6.62 -14.85
C ALA A 67 -5.44 -5.25 -14.64
N GLU A 68 -6.46 -4.91 -15.43
CA GLU A 68 -7.27 -3.70 -15.24
C GLU A 68 -7.99 -3.69 -13.89
N GLU A 69 -8.61 -4.82 -13.50
CA GLU A 69 -9.25 -4.96 -12.20
C GLU A 69 -8.24 -4.79 -11.06
N LYS A 70 -7.05 -5.42 -11.19
CA LYS A 70 -5.96 -5.29 -10.22
C LYS A 70 -5.52 -3.84 -10.08
N ILE A 71 -5.33 -3.11 -11.18
CA ILE A 71 -4.98 -1.67 -11.15
C ILE A 71 -6.05 -0.86 -10.42
N SER A 72 -7.33 -1.09 -10.71
CA SER A 72 -8.45 -0.41 -10.06
C SER A 72 -8.42 -0.63 -8.54
N LEU A 73 -8.19 -1.87 -8.12
CA LEU A 73 -8.10 -2.24 -6.72
C LEU A 73 -6.89 -1.60 -6.02
N MET A 74 -5.71 -1.58 -6.66
CA MET A 74 -4.51 -0.94 -6.09
C MET A 74 -4.67 0.59 -6.01
N ARG A 75 -5.32 1.22 -6.99
CA ARG A 75 -5.66 2.65 -6.91
C ARG A 75 -6.63 2.96 -5.77
N ARG A 76 -7.62 2.10 -5.56
CA ARG A 76 -8.54 2.25 -4.43
C ARG A 76 -7.81 2.08 -3.09
N ALA A 77 -6.88 1.10 -3.03
CA ALA A 77 -5.97 0.90 -1.90
C ALA A 77 -5.12 2.13 -1.60
N HIS A 78 -4.65 2.81 -2.63
CA HIS A 78 -3.90 4.06 -2.53
C HIS A 78 -4.78 5.33 -2.51
N SER A 79 -6.11 5.23 -2.38
CA SER A 79 -6.95 6.43 -2.37
C SER A 79 -7.06 7.02 -0.95
N SER A 80 -7.32 8.32 -0.86
CA SER A 80 -7.69 8.99 0.39
C SER A 80 -9.15 8.73 0.78
N ASN A 81 -9.97 8.18 -0.11
CA ASN A 81 -11.39 7.92 0.12
C ASN A 81 -11.62 6.46 0.58
N GLY A 82 -11.24 6.18 1.82
CA GLY A 82 -11.37 4.84 2.42
C GLY A 82 -10.24 3.86 2.07
N GLY A 83 -9.16 4.35 1.47
CA GLY A 83 -7.89 3.64 1.33
C GLY A 83 -6.82 4.11 2.31
N MET A 84 -5.57 3.74 2.03
CA MET A 84 -4.43 3.91 2.93
C MET A 84 -3.59 5.17 2.63
N ARG A 85 -4.11 6.13 1.85
CA ARG A 85 -3.36 7.36 1.57
C ARG A 85 -3.56 8.44 2.62
N ASP A 86 -4.59 8.34 3.44
CA ASP A 86 -4.79 9.25 4.58
C ASP A 86 -4.42 8.58 5.91
N LEU A 87 -3.20 8.03 5.98
CA LEU A 87 -2.67 7.49 7.24
C LEU A 87 -2.34 8.60 8.25
N HIS A 88 -2.37 9.87 7.83
CA HIS A 88 -2.29 10.99 8.76
C HIS A 88 -3.52 11.06 9.67
N ALA A 89 -4.71 10.74 9.17
CA ALA A 89 -5.91 10.56 10.00
C ALA A 89 -5.72 9.44 11.03
N LEU A 90 -5.00 8.37 10.68
CA LEU A 90 -4.66 7.28 11.60
C LEU A 90 -3.69 7.76 12.70
N ARG A 91 -2.69 8.57 12.34
CA ARG A 91 -1.78 9.21 13.32
C ARG A 91 -2.56 10.11 14.29
N MET A 92 -3.46 10.95 13.78
CA MET A 92 -4.34 11.78 14.62
C MET A 92 -5.20 10.95 15.56
N TYR A 93 -5.71 9.81 15.09
CA TYR A 93 -6.47 8.89 15.94
C TYR A 93 -5.62 8.31 17.07
N PHE A 94 -4.40 7.83 16.79
CA PHE A 94 -3.49 7.32 17.84
C PHE A 94 -3.07 8.41 18.81
N ASP A 95 -2.76 9.62 18.33
CA ASP A 95 -2.42 10.76 19.18
C ASP A 95 -3.59 11.14 20.11
N ALA A 96 -4.81 11.15 19.58
CA ALA A 96 -6.02 11.45 20.36
C ALA A 96 -6.36 10.35 21.38
N ASN A 97 -5.98 9.10 21.12
CA ASN A 97 -6.29 7.94 21.96
C ASN A 97 -5.06 7.38 22.69
N LYS A 98 -3.98 8.14 22.80
CA LYS A 98 -2.68 7.67 23.32
C LYS A 98 -2.77 7.03 24.71
N ARG A 99 -3.68 7.49 25.57
CA ARG A 99 -3.96 6.95 26.92
C ARG A 99 -4.82 5.67 26.95
N ALA A 100 -5.45 5.30 25.84
CA ALA A 100 -6.26 4.08 25.75
C ALA A 100 -5.41 2.83 25.45
N PHE A 101 -4.13 3.01 25.13
CA PHE A 101 -3.19 1.96 24.73
C PHE A 101 -1.92 1.92 25.60
N GLU A 102 -1.89 2.69 26.70
CA GLU A 102 -0.93 2.57 27.81
C GLU A 102 -1.47 1.58 28.86
#